data_AF-A0A7K1ERN3-F1
#
_entry.id   AF-A0A7K1ERN3-F1
#
_cell.length_a   1.000
_cell.length_b   1.000
_cell.length_c   1.000
_cell.angle_alpha   90.00
_cell.angle_beta   90.00
_cell.angle_gamma   90.00
#
_symmetry.space_group_name_H-M   'P 1'
#
loop_
_entity.id
_entity.type
_entity.pdbx_description
1 polymer ?
#
loop_
_entity_poly.entity_id
_entity_poly.type
_entity_poly.pdbx_seq_one_letter_code
_entity_poly.pdbx_strand_id
1 'polypeptide(L)' 'MPIDIDSSEKFSHYADPRALVSTEWLEKNLGKPGLVVLESDEDVLLYQTGHIPSAL' A
#
# COMPACT_ATOMS: atom_id res chain seq x y z
N MET A 1 -16.35 -0.54 -0.67
CA MET A 1 -16.25 -2.00 -0.90
C MET A 1 -14.95 -2.47 -0.28
N PRO A 2 -14.89 -3.64 0.37
CA PRO A 2 -13.63 -4.17 0.88
C PRO A 2 -12.70 -4.51 -0.30
N ILE A 3 -11.42 -4.14 -0.17
CA ILE A 3 -10.34 -4.47 -1.09
C ILE A 3 -9.81 -5.88 -0.74
N ASP A 4 -9.41 -6.66 -1.75
CA ASP A 4 -8.88 -8.01 -1.56
C ASP A 4 -7.58 -8.02 -0.75
N ILE A 5 -7.35 -9.06 0.05
CA ILE A 5 -6.10 -9.23 0.82
C ILE A 5 -4.97 -9.70 -0.11
N ASP A 6 -3.74 -9.25 0.13
CA ASP A 6 -2.57 -9.79 -0.57
C ASP A 6 -2.32 -11.26 -0.18
N SER A 7 -2.30 -12.14 -1.18
CA SER A 7 -2.09 -13.59 -1.02
C SER A 7 -0.62 -14.01 -1.11
N SER A 8 0.33 -13.07 -1.01
CA SER A 8 1.76 -13.34 -1.06
C SER A 8 2.21 -14.27 0.09
N GLU A 9 2.84 -15.39 -0.27
CA GLU A 9 3.40 -16.35 0.72
C GLU A 9 4.44 -15.70 1.65
N LYS A 10 5.08 -14.60 1.21
CA LYS A 10 6.03 -13.81 2.01
C LYS A 10 5.45 -13.37 3.36
N PHE A 11 4.13 -13.16 3.43
CA PHE A 11 3.46 -12.67 4.63
C PHE A 11 2.82 -13.77 5.48
N SER A 12 2.82 -15.03 5.00
CA SER A 12 2.09 -16.14 5.65
C SER A 12 2.58 -16.48 7.07
N HIS A 13 3.79 -16.09 7.42
CA HIS A 13 4.40 -16.35 8.73
C HIS A 13 4.12 -15.25 9.78
N TYR A 14 3.52 -14.12 9.40
CA TYR A 14 3.13 -13.08 10.35
C TYR A 14 1.84 -13.44 11.09
N ALA A 15 1.69 -12.90 12.31
CA ALA A 15 0.50 -13.12 13.13
C ALA A 15 -0.80 -12.58 12.50
N ASP A 16 -0.72 -11.45 11.78
CA ASP A 16 -1.80 -10.94 10.93
C ASP A 16 -1.26 -10.53 9.55
N PRO A 17 -1.30 -11.43 8.55
CA PRO A 17 -0.82 -11.15 7.20
C PRO A 17 -1.58 -10.02 6.49
N ARG A 18 -2.80 -9.67 6.93
CA ARG A 18 -3.66 -8.67 6.28
C ARG A 18 -3.17 -7.23 6.48
N ALA A 19 -2.24 -7.03 7.41
CA ALA A 19 -1.64 -5.74 7.69
C ALA A 19 -0.52 -5.35 6.69
N LEU A 20 -0.07 -6.29 5.86
CA LEU A 20 1.02 -6.07 4.91
C LEU A 20 0.52 -6.32 3.48
N VAL A 21 1.08 -5.55 2.55
CA VAL A 21 0.89 -5.74 1.11
C VAL A 21 2.24 -5.63 0.41
N SER A 22 2.37 -6.34 -0.70
CA SER A 22 3.53 -6.27 -1.58
C SER A 22 3.42 -5.09 -2.54
N THR A 23 4.55 -4.65 -3.08
CA THR A 23 4.61 -3.62 -4.11
C THR A 23 3.84 -4.02 -5.36
N GLU A 24 3.90 -5.30 -5.75
CA GLU A 24 3.20 -5.86 -6.90
C GLU A 24 1.68 -5.88 -6.68
N TRP A 25 1.24 -6.16 -5.45
CA TRP A 25 -0.17 -6.04 -5.11
C TRP A 25 -0.62 -4.59 -5.18
N LEU A 26 0.15 -3.65 -4.62
CA LEU A 26 -0.23 -2.23 -4.63
C LEU A 26 -0.38 -1.71 -6.07
N GLU A 27 0.62 -1.97 -6.92
CA GLU A 27 0.62 -1.56 -8.34
C GLU A 27 -0.64 -2.05 -9.08
N LYS A 28 -1.07 -3.30 -8.85
CA LYS A 28 -2.28 -3.88 -9.48
C LYS A 28 -3.59 -3.33 -8.95
N ASN A 29 -3.57 -2.68 -7.78
CA ASN A 29 -4.77 -2.19 -7.10
C ASN A 29 -4.88 -0.66 -7.08
N LEU A 30 -3.89 0.07 -7.60
CA LEU A 30 -3.93 1.54 -7.67
C LEU A 30 -5.21 2.05 -8.33
N GLY A 31 -5.84 3.05 -7.71
CA GLY A 31 -7.07 3.67 -8.19
C GLY A 31 -8.36 2.88 -7.96
N LYS A 32 -8.32 1.68 -7.36
CA LYS A 32 -9.54 0.93 -7.03
C LYS A 32 -10.39 1.67 -5.99
N PRO A 33 -11.72 1.77 -6.17
CA PRO A 33 -12.60 2.39 -5.19
C PRO A 33 -12.47 1.72 -3.82
N GLY A 34 -12.16 2.51 -2.79
CA GLY A 34 -11.97 2.02 -1.42
C GLY A 34 -10.52 1.77 -1.02
N LEU A 35 -9.54 1.98 -1.91
CA LEU A 35 -8.12 2.04 -1.58
C LEU A 35 -7.65 3.49 -1.46
N VAL A 36 -6.92 3.80 -0.39
CA VAL A 36 -6.21 5.07 -0.20
C VAL A 36 -4.75 4.72 0.09
N VAL A 37 -3.83 5.41 -0.58
CA VAL A 37 -2.38 5.31 -0.33
C VAL A 37 -1.97 6.56 0.43
N LEU A 38 -1.20 6.42 1.50
CA LEU A 38 -0.74 7.52 2.34
C LEU A 38 0.77 7.43 2.51
N GLU A 39 1.47 8.51 2.19
CA GLU A 39 2.90 8.64 2.49
C GLU A 39 3.07 9.33 3.85
N SER A 40 3.96 8.80 4.69
CA SER A 40 4.16 9.29 6.05
C SER A 40 5.63 9.18 6.41
N ASP A 41 6.36 10.26 6.22
CA ASP A 41 7.80 10.34 6.44
C ASP A 41 8.16 11.21 7.63
N GLU A 42 9.39 11.01 8.12
CA GLU A 42 10.04 11.93 9.05
C GLU A 42 10.38 13.27 8.36
N ASP A 43 10.79 13.23 7.09
CA ASP A 43 11.07 14.42 6.28
C ASP A 43 9.80 14.94 5.59
N VAL A 44 9.26 16.03 6.12
CA VAL A 44 8.03 16.66 5.63
C VAL A 44 8.12 17.20 4.20
N LEU A 45 9.33 17.33 3.62
CA LEU A 45 9.53 17.81 2.26
C LEU A 45 9.65 16.67 1.23
N LEU A 46 9.82 15.42 1.68
CA LEU A 46 10.15 14.30 0.80
C LEU A 46 9.06 14.03 -0.24
N TYR A 47 7.80 14.03 0.20
CA TYR A 47 6.63 13.83 -0.66
C TYR A 47 6.63 14.71 -1.92
N GLN A 48 7.06 15.96 -1.80
CA GLN A 48 7.04 16.93 -2.91
C GLN A 48 8.07 16.62 -4.00
N THR A 49 9.06 15.77 -3.71
CA THR A 49 10.11 15.38 -4.66
C THR A 49 9.67 14.28 -5.61
N GLY A 50 8.65 13.50 -5.24
CA GLY A 50 8.05 12.44 -6.03
C GLY A 50 7.47 11.34 -5.13
N HIS A 51 6.29 10.84 -5.48
CA HIS A 51 5.53 9.87 -4.68
C HIS A 51 4.75 8.89 -5.56
N ILE A 52 4.19 7.85 -4.92
CA ILE A 52 3.34 6.86 -5.59
C ILE A 52 2.10 7.55 -6.19
N PRO A 53 1.66 7.21 -7.42
CA PRO A 53 0.45 7.78 -7.99
C PRO A 53 -0.76 7.59 -7.07
N SER A 54 -1.59 8.63 -6.92
CA SER A 54 -2.77 8.70 -6.03
C SER A 54 -2.50 8.68 -4.52
N ALA A 55 -1.23 8.72 -4.10
CA ALA A 55 -0.90 8.92 -2.70
C ALA A 55 -1.42 10.28 -2.19
N LEU A 56 -1.71 10.31 -0.89
CA LEU A 56 -2.01 11.50 -0.09
C LEU A 56 -0.81 11.85 0.78
#